data_AF-A0A7X8ZWF2-F1
#
_entry.id   AF-A0A7X8ZWF2-F1
#
_cell.length_a   1.000
_cell.length_b   1.000
_cell.length_c   1.000
_cell.angle_alpha   90.00
_cell.angle_beta   90.00
_cell.angle_gamma   90.00
#
_symmetry.space_group_name_H-M   'P 1'
#
loop_
_entity.id
_entity.type
_entity.pdbx_description
1 polymer ?
#
loop_
_entity_poly.entity_id
_entity_poly.type
_entity_poly.pdbx_seq_one_letter_code
_entity_poly.pdbx_strand_id
1 'polypeptide(L)' 'TALSPHLGYNLSAKIAQEAMETGKSVRDIVLENKYLTEMEANIILDLHKMTTPGINGEELLYRKKTKKEE' A
#
# COMPACT_ATOMS: atom_id res chain seq x y z
N THR A 1 0.89 0.06 8.95
CA THR A 1 -0.50 -0.31 9.27
C THR A 1 -1.38 -0.36 8.03
N ALA A 2 -1.59 0.74 7.29
CA ALA A 2 -2.44 0.72 6.08
C ALA A 2 -1.88 -0.12 4.91
N LEU A 3 -0.55 -0.14 4.73
CA LEU A 3 0.10 -0.93 3.67
C LEU A 3 0.24 -2.42 4.00
N SER A 4 0.29 -2.76 5.28
CA SER A 4 0.52 -4.11 5.79
C SER A 4 -0.44 -5.16 5.25
N PRO A 5 -1.77 -4.93 5.16
CA PRO A 5 -2.69 -5.89 4.54
C PRO A 5 -2.49 -6.07 3.03
N HIS A 6 -1.96 -5.08 2.32
CA HIS A 6 -1.85 -5.09 0.85
C HIS A 6 -0.50 -5.58 0.33
N LEU A 7 0.58 -5.27 1.05
CA LEU A 7 1.96 -5.53 0.67
C LEU A 7 2.63 -6.58 1.57
N GLY A 8 1.97 -6.95 2.68
CA GLY A 8 2.56 -7.79 3.72
C GLY A 8 3.46 -7.00 4.67
N TYR A 9 3.71 -7.60 5.84
CA TYR A 9 4.45 -6.96 6.93
C TYR A 9 5.90 -6.61 6.54
N ASN A 10 6.65 -7.58 6.02
CA ASN A 10 8.07 -7.40 5.68
C ASN A 10 8.29 -6.29 4.65
N LEU A 11 7.49 -6.27 3.58
CA LEU A 11 7.63 -5.26 2.53
C LEU A 11 7.24 -3.88 3.04
N SER A 12 6.15 -3.79 3.83
CA SER A 12 5.73 -2.53 4.44
C SER A 12 6.78 -1.97 5.41
N ALA A 13 7.43 -2.83 6.19
CA ALA A 13 8.51 -2.43 7.09
C ALA A 13 9.71 -1.89 6.31
N LYS A 14 10.10 -2.57 5.23
CA LYS A 14 11.19 -2.13 4.35
C LYS A 14 10.93 -0.76 3.73
N ILE A 15 9.72 -0.56 3.19
CA ILE A 15 9.31 0.73 2.61
C ILE A 15 9.34 1.84 3.66
N ALA A 16 8.87 1.56 4.88
CA ALA A 16 8.90 2.55 5.95
C ALA A 16 10.33 2.93 6.34
N GLN A 17 11.23 1.94 6.41
CA GLN A 17 12.63 2.16 6.71
C GLN A 17 13.32 2.99 5.61
N GLU A 18 13.07 2.65 4.35
CA GLU A 18 13.58 3.38 3.18
C GLU A 18 13.05 4.83 3.13
N ALA A 19 11.78 5.05 3.48
CA ALA A 19 11.20 6.39 3.60
C ALA A 19 11.90 7.24 4.66
N MET A 20 12.25 6.62 5.79
CA MET A 20 12.97 7.29 6.87
C MET A 20 14.43 7.61 6.49
N GLU A 21 15.10 6.71 5.78
CA GLU A 21 16.51 6.88 5.37
C GLU A 21 16.67 7.89 4.21
N THR A 22 15.79 7.81 3.21
CA THR A 22 15.87 8.65 2.02
C THR A 22 15.14 9.98 2.16
N GLY A 23 14.24 10.10 3.13
CA GLY A 23 13.33 11.24 3.28
C GLY A 23 12.24 11.30 2.19
N LYS A 24 12.16 10.29 1.30
CA LYS A 24 11.11 10.21 0.29
C LYS A 24 9.77 9.85 0.93
N SER A 25 8.69 10.26 0.29
CA SER A 25 7.37 9.85 0.75
C SER A 25 7.16 8.35 0.50
N VAL A 26 6.41 7.71 1.39
CA VAL A 26 6.02 6.30 1.23
C VAL A 26 5.31 6.07 -0.11
N ARG A 27 4.54 7.06 -0.60
CA ARG A 27 3.88 7.03 -1.90
C ARG A 27 4.88 6.96 -3.05
N ASP A 28 5.93 7.78 -3.01
CA ASP A 28 6.93 7.79 -4.07
C ASP A 28 7.67 6.45 -4.13
N ILE A 29 8.06 5.91 -2.98
CA ILE A 29 8.78 4.64 -2.89
C ILE A 29 7.94 3.49 -3.46
N VAL A 30 6.64 3.42 -3.14
CA VAL A 30 5.78 2.33 -3.67
C VAL A 30 5.51 2.47 -5.16
N LEU A 31 5.49 3.69 -5.70
CA LEU A 31 5.31 3.96 -7.13
C LEU A 31 6.59 3.71 -7.92
N GLU A 32 7.73 4.19 -7.43
CA GLU A 32 9.06 3.97 -8.02
C GLU A 32 9.37 2.46 -8.10
N ASN A 33 9.12 1.73 -7.02
CA ASN A 33 9.34 0.29 -6.97
C ASN A 33 8.21 -0.53 -7.64
N LYS A 34 7.18 0.13 -8.19
CA LYS A 34 5.99 -0.50 -8.80
C LYS A 34 5.31 -1.53 -7.90
N TYR A 35 5.40 -1.36 -6.58
CA TYR A 35 4.71 -2.21 -5.60
C TYR A 35 3.20 -1.97 -5.61
N LEU A 36 2.81 -0.73 -5.89
CA LEU A 36 1.43 -0.29 -6.08
C LEU A 36 1.35 0.55 -7.34
N THR A 37 0.23 0.47 -8.04
CA THR A 37 -0.12 1.43 -9.09
C THR A 37 -0.58 2.75 -8.48
N GLU A 38 -0.58 3.82 -9.26
CA GLU A 38 -1.02 5.14 -8.82
C GLU A 38 -2.46 5.14 -8.27
N MET A 39 -3.35 4.38 -8.92
CA MET A 39 -4.71 4.17 -8.43
C MET A 39 -4.74 3.43 -7.08
N GLU A 40 -4.00 2.33 -6.95
CA GLU A 40 -3.97 1.57 -5.70
C GLU A 40 -3.38 2.39 -4.55
N ALA A 41 -2.29 3.11 -4.81
CA ALA A 41 -1.67 4.01 -3.83
C ALA A 41 -2.66 5.11 -3.40
N ASN A 42 -3.40 5.72 -4.33
CA ASN A 42 -4.43 6.71 -3.98
C ASN A 42 -5.54 6.13 -3.10
N ILE A 43 -6.00 4.91 -3.38
CA ILE A 43 -7.07 4.26 -2.61
C ILE A 43 -6.57 3.84 -1.21
N ILE A 44 -5.37 3.29 -1.12
CA ILE A 44 -4.79 2.76 0.12
C ILE A 44 -4.34 3.91 1.04
N LEU A 45 -3.74 4.95 0.46
CA LEU A 45 -3.24 6.13 1.18
C LEU A 45 -4.27 7.28 1.23
N ASP A 46 -5.55 6.96 1.00
CA ASP A 46 -6.65 7.92 1.13
C ASP A 46 -6.86 8.30 2.60
N LEU A 47 -6.46 9.53 2.96
CA LEU A 47 -6.57 10.09 4.30
C LEU A 47 -8.01 10.13 4.83
N HIS A 48 -9.00 10.36 3.97
CA HIS A 48 -10.41 10.35 4.39
C HIS A 48 -10.82 8.95 4.83
N LYS A 49 -10.47 7.94 4.04
CA LYS A 49 -10.79 6.55 4.39
C LYS A 49 -10.00 6.06 5.62
N MET A 50 -8.79 6.59 5.87
CA MET A 50 -8.02 6.30 7.10
C MET A 50 -8.70 6.77 8.39
N THR A 51 -9.67 7.69 8.32
CA THR A 51 -10.46 8.13 9.49
C THR A 51 -11.70 7.28 9.76
N THR A 52 -11.98 6.31 8.88
CA THR A 52 -13.15 5.44 8.97
C THR A 52 -12.71 4.03 9.41
N PRO A 53 -13.42 3.36 10.32
CA PRO A 53 -13.09 1.97 10.66
C PRO A 53 -13.26 1.05 9.44
N GLY A 54 -12.22 0.25 9.13
CA GLY A 54 -12.20 -0.68 8.01
C GLY A 54 -10.81 -0.82 7.38
N ILE A 55 -10.63 -1.78 6.45
CA ILE A 55 -9.41 -1.88 5.65
C ILE A 55 -9.54 -0.95 4.44
N ASN A 56 -8.67 0.07 4.36
CA ASN A 56 -8.61 0.94 3.19
C ASN A 56 -8.35 0.15 1.91
N GLY A 57 -9.25 0.28 0.93
CA GLY A 57 -9.11 -0.40 -0.35
C GLY A 57 -9.32 -1.91 -0.29
N GLU A 58 -10.17 -2.42 0.61
CA GLU A 58 -10.54 -3.84 0.71
C GLU A 58 -10.89 -4.48 -0.65
N GLU A 59 -11.51 -3.72 -1.57
CA GLU A 59 -11.80 -4.15 -2.95
C GLU A 59 -10.54 -4.62 -3.71
N LEU A 60 -9.38 -4.00 -3.44
CA LEU A 60 -8.10 -4.29 -4.09
C LEU A 60 -7.49 -5.59 -3.58
N LEU A 61 -7.76 -5.96 -2.32
CA LEU A 61 -7.36 -7.27 -1.77
C LEU A 61 -8.08 -8.40 -2.48
N TYR A 62 -9.38 -8.23 -2.73
CA TYR A 62 -10.20 -9.19 -3.45
C TYR A 62 -9.74 -9.33 -4.91
N ARG A 63 -9.40 -8.23 -5.57
CA ARG A 63 -8.93 -8.21 -6.96
C ARG A 63 -7.54 -8.83 -7.16
N LYS A 64 -6.65 -8.72 -6.16
CA LYS A 64 -5.32 -9.38 -6.20
C LYS A 64 -5.39 -10.89 -5.93
N LYS A 65 -6.36 -11.38 -5.13
CA LYS A 65 -6.55 -12.82 -4.94
C LYS A 65 -6.92 -13.52 -6.25
N THR A 66 -7.81 -12.93 -7.05
CA THR A 66 -8.28 -13.55 -8.31
C THR A 66 -7.19 -13.68 -9.37
N LYS A 67 -6.14 -12.85 -9.35
CA LYS A 67 -5.01 -12.91 -10.29
C LYS A 67 -3.87 -13.84 -9.88
N LYS A 68 -3.91 -14.42 -8.67
CA LYS A 68 -2.82 -15.26 -8.14
C LYS A 68 -3.15 -16.76 -8.21
N GLU A 69 -4.31 -17.12 -8.76
CA GLU A 69 -4.79 -18.50 -8.96
C GLU A 69 -4.85 -18.93 -10.45
N GLU A 70 -4.29 -18.14 -11.37
CA GLU A 70 -4.04 -18.55 -12.77
C GLU A 70 -2.54 -18.73 -13.05
#